data_AF-Q315D4-F1
#
_entry.id   AF-Q315D4-F1
#
_cell.length_a   1.000
_cell.length_b   1.000
_cell.length_c   1.000
_cell.angle_alpha   90.00
_cell.angle_beta   90.00
_cell.angle_gamma   90.00
#
_symmetry.space_group_name_H-M   'P 1'
#
loop_
_entity.id
_entity.type
_entity.pdbx_description
1 polymer ?
#
loop_
_entity_poly.entity_id
_entity_poly.type
_entity_poly.pdbx_seq_one_letter_code
_entity_poly.pdbx_strand_id
1 'polypeptide(L)'
;MGKLIASLVDIVKKNKFVDDTQKALFDNFENTKRVNVYIDDLDRGWEGRKEDIRRISALLNAVRDISNEMDNVHFMISLRSDVYYLVRTSDESTDKISGSVIWYTWDRHQILALLAKRVETFFGRDISENSLMGMHQSKIAQYLDPIMTQHFEGKGKWENAPIYRILMSLIRNRPRDLVMICTLAARNARKKGRSKILTEDLQSIFEDYSLERIQDIENEFKSELPEIRRLLFALKPSAKKSSKFSDLYVYTTDQVEAKIQSASANAPFYFSNNNKQATSEELHYFLYKINFLTARRKNKDDVLVRKTFEENKYLTGRFVDFGFGWEVHPAYRWALEPDDSESIYARLDLLDFE
;
A
#
# COMPACT_ATOMS: atom_id res chain seq x y z
N MET A 1 17.65 18.20 -9.25
CA MET A 1 18.54 17.05 -8.94
C MET A 1 19.98 17.44 -9.32
N GLY A 2 20.65 18.27 -8.50
CA GLY A 2 21.95 18.87 -8.89
C GLY A 2 22.75 19.55 -7.78
N LYS A 3 22.29 19.54 -6.52
CA LYS A 3 23.04 20.13 -5.39
C LYS A 3 23.97 19.14 -4.68
N LEU A 4 23.69 17.83 -4.71
CA LEU A 4 24.46 16.84 -3.96
C LEU A 4 25.79 16.47 -4.64
N ILE A 5 25.79 16.28 -5.97
CA ILE A 5 27.01 16.02 -6.77
C ILE A 5 27.98 17.21 -6.68
N ALA A 6 27.45 18.43 -6.65
CA ALA A 6 28.26 19.62 -6.43
C ALA A 6 29.02 19.55 -5.09
N SER A 7 28.40 19.04 -4.01
CA SER A 7 29.03 18.99 -2.69
C SER A 7 30.21 18.02 -2.62
N LEU A 8 30.12 16.80 -3.17
CA LEU A 8 31.23 15.84 -3.11
C LEU A 8 32.42 16.28 -3.97
N VAL A 9 32.14 16.79 -5.17
CA VAL A 9 33.18 17.34 -6.05
C VAL A 9 33.81 18.59 -5.44
N ASP A 10 33.02 19.46 -4.80
CA ASP A 10 33.52 20.63 -4.09
C ASP A 10 34.33 20.26 -2.85
N ILE A 11 33.89 19.26 -2.06
CA ILE A 11 34.61 18.78 -0.88
C ILE A 11 35.96 18.19 -1.30
N VAL A 12 35.98 17.33 -2.32
CA VAL A 12 37.23 16.71 -2.83
C VAL A 12 38.15 17.75 -3.46
N LYS A 13 37.63 18.75 -4.18
CA LYS A 13 38.46 19.79 -4.84
C LYS A 13 38.93 20.89 -3.90
N LYS A 14 38.11 21.31 -2.93
CA LYS A 14 38.37 22.49 -2.07
C LYS A 14 38.92 22.10 -0.70
N ASN A 15 38.82 20.83 -0.31
CA ASN A 15 39.23 20.30 1.00
C ASN A 15 38.73 21.17 2.18
N LYS A 16 37.48 21.63 2.06
CA LYS A 16 36.80 22.47 3.06
C LYS A 16 35.44 21.88 3.37
N PHE A 17 35.21 21.59 4.65
CA PHE A 17 33.95 21.06 5.16
C PHE A 17 33.12 22.20 5.76
N VAL A 18 31.85 22.28 5.40
CA VAL A 18 30.91 23.29 5.89
C VAL A 18 30.21 22.81 7.17
N ASP A 19 30.07 21.50 7.36
CA ASP A 19 29.46 20.88 8.54
C ASP A 19 30.01 19.46 8.82
N ASP A 20 29.64 18.89 9.97
CA ASP A 20 30.05 17.55 10.43
C ASP A 20 29.54 16.43 9.51
N THR A 21 28.45 16.65 8.78
CA THR A 21 27.90 15.66 7.84
C THR A 21 28.80 15.53 6.62
N GLN A 22 29.27 16.66 6.08
CA GLN A 22 30.20 16.69 4.95
C GLN A 22 31.54 16.04 5.30
N LYS A 23 32.03 16.27 6.53
CA LYS A 23 33.24 15.62 7.02
C LYS A 23 33.05 14.10 7.14
N ALA A 24 31.96 13.66 7.77
CA ALA A 24 31.66 12.22 7.87
C ALA A 24 31.48 11.55 6.49
N LEU A 25 30.87 12.25 5.52
CA LEU A 25 30.76 11.77 4.14
C LEU A 25 32.13 11.63 3.46
N PHE A 26 33.02 12.61 3.63
CA PHE A 26 34.37 12.55 3.09
C PHE A 26 35.20 11.46 3.74
N ASP A 27 35.21 11.37 5.06
CA ASP A 27 35.94 10.34 5.80
C ASP A 27 35.45 8.93 5.40
N ASN A 28 34.13 8.75 5.25
CA ASN A 28 33.56 7.49 4.78
C ASN A 28 33.97 7.17 3.33
N PHE A 29 33.96 8.17 2.44
CA PHE A 29 34.44 8.01 1.06
C PHE A 29 35.95 7.74 1.03
N GLU A 30 36.75 8.39 1.86
CA GLU A 30 38.20 8.20 1.90
C GLU A 30 38.56 6.78 2.34
N ASN A 31 37.84 6.25 3.33
CA ASN A 31 38.07 4.92 3.88
C ASN A 31 37.53 3.79 3.01
N THR A 32 36.32 3.96 2.45
CA THR A 32 35.67 2.89 1.67
C THR A 32 35.97 2.99 0.18
N LYS A 33 36.28 4.19 -0.32
CA LYS A 33 36.33 4.57 -1.75
C LYS A 33 35.04 4.30 -2.51
N ARG A 34 33.92 4.03 -1.81
CA ARG A 34 32.62 3.64 -2.40
C ARG A 34 31.69 4.82 -2.57
N VAL A 35 30.96 4.83 -3.69
CA VAL A 35 29.87 5.77 -3.97
C VAL A 35 28.58 4.97 -4.09
N ASN A 36 27.63 5.21 -3.19
CA ASN A 36 26.30 4.61 -3.25
C ASN A 36 25.31 5.63 -3.84
N VAL A 37 24.68 5.29 -4.96
CA VAL A 37 23.71 6.11 -5.66
C VAL A 37 22.32 5.54 -5.43
N TYR A 38 21.45 6.33 -4.81
CA TYR A 38 20.05 5.96 -4.57
C TYR A 38 19.16 6.63 -5.62
N ILE A 39 18.34 5.84 -6.30
CA ILE A 39 17.38 6.30 -7.30
C ILE A 39 15.99 5.85 -6.85
N ASP A 40 15.11 6.80 -6.62
CA ASP A 40 13.75 6.58 -6.11
C ASP A 40 12.72 7.30 -6.99
N ASP A 41 11.44 6.96 -6.82
CA ASP A 41 10.29 7.59 -7.49
C ASP A 41 10.32 7.51 -9.04
N LEU A 42 10.89 6.44 -9.60
CA LEU A 42 11.01 6.24 -11.06
C LEU A 42 9.69 5.99 -11.78
N ASP A 43 8.65 5.65 -11.04
CA ASP A 43 7.30 5.31 -11.49
C ASP A 43 6.35 6.52 -11.54
N ARG A 44 6.80 7.73 -11.18
CA ARG A 44 5.95 8.93 -11.21
C ARG A 44 5.50 9.26 -12.63
N GLY A 45 4.18 9.37 -12.81
CA GLY A 45 3.58 9.65 -14.13
C GLY A 45 3.72 8.48 -15.10
N TRP A 46 3.96 7.27 -14.59
CA TRP A 46 4.00 6.06 -15.40
C TRP A 46 2.63 5.82 -16.06
N GLU A 47 2.66 5.67 -17.39
CA GLU A 47 1.47 5.34 -18.18
C GLU A 47 1.48 3.88 -18.62
N GLY A 48 2.56 3.14 -18.35
CA GLY A 48 2.73 1.76 -18.82
C GLY A 48 2.93 1.64 -20.32
N ARG A 49 3.38 2.70 -21.00
CA ARG A 49 3.66 2.67 -22.45
C ARG A 49 4.95 1.90 -22.73
N LYS A 50 5.07 1.40 -23.96
CA LYS A 50 6.31 0.75 -24.45
C LYS A 50 7.54 1.66 -24.33
N GLU A 51 7.38 2.98 -24.41
CA GLU A 51 8.50 3.91 -24.21
C GLU A 51 8.92 3.99 -22.74
N ASP A 52 7.98 4.09 -21.81
CA ASP A 52 8.26 4.15 -20.38
C ASP A 52 9.01 2.89 -19.92
N ILE A 53 8.54 1.72 -20.38
CA ILE A 53 9.18 0.42 -20.18
C ILE A 53 10.62 0.39 -20.72
N ARG A 54 10.83 0.87 -21.95
CA ARG A 54 12.17 0.93 -22.55
C ARG A 54 13.10 1.86 -21.79
N ARG A 55 12.61 2.99 -21.26
CA ARG A 55 13.41 3.93 -20.47
C ARG A 55 13.90 3.30 -19.17
N ILE A 56 13.02 2.60 -18.44
CA ILE A 56 13.43 1.90 -17.21
C ILE A 56 14.36 0.73 -17.53
N SER A 57 14.10 -0.06 -18.57
CA SER A 57 15.04 -1.13 -18.97
C SER A 57 16.42 -0.57 -19.35
N ALA A 58 16.45 0.52 -20.13
CA ALA A 58 17.70 1.18 -20.50
C ALA A 58 18.46 1.71 -19.28
N LEU A 59 17.76 2.31 -18.31
CA LEU A 59 18.35 2.75 -17.04
C LEU A 59 18.94 1.56 -16.27
N LEU A 60 18.20 0.47 -16.10
CA LEU A 60 18.64 -0.72 -15.37
C LEU A 60 19.85 -1.39 -16.02
N ASN A 61 19.91 -1.41 -17.36
CA ASN A 61 21.08 -1.88 -18.07
C ASN A 61 22.27 -0.92 -17.90
N ALA A 62 22.07 0.38 -18.03
CA ALA A 62 23.14 1.37 -17.88
C ALA A 62 23.77 1.35 -16.48
N VAL A 63 22.98 1.32 -15.40
CA VAL A 63 23.51 1.25 -14.03
C VAL A 63 24.27 -0.04 -13.77
N ARG A 64 23.82 -1.16 -14.35
CA ARG A 64 24.51 -2.44 -14.25
C ARG A 64 25.86 -2.39 -14.94
N ASP A 65 25.90 -1.84 -16.16
CA ASP A 65 27.13 -1.75 -16.94
C ASP A 65 28.13 -0.83 -16.22
N ILE A 66 27.68 0.30 -15.66
CA ILE A 66 28.52 1.17 -14.81
C ILE A 66 29.03 0.42 -13.57
N SER A 67 28.18 -0.29 -12.84
CA SER A 67 28.62 -1.04 -11.64
C SER A 67 29.55 -2.21 -11.95
N ASN A 68 29.51 -2.78 -13.16
CA ASN A 68 30.44 -3.82 -13.60
C ASN A 68 31.80 -3.24 -14.04
N GLU A 69 31.82 -2.02 -14.59
CA GLU A 69 33.06 -1.33 -14.96
C GLU A 69 33.71 -0.62 -13.77
N MET A 70 32.91 -0.21 -12.78
CA MET A 70 33.34 0.55 -11.61
C MET A 70 32.94 -0.17 -10.31
N ASP A 71 33.84 -1.01 -9.79
CA ASP A 71 33.65 -1.77 -8.55
C ASP A 71 33.31 -0.91 -7.33
N ASN A 72 33.60 0.38 -7.39
CA ASN A 72 33.41 1.32 -6.30
C ASN A 72 32.14 2.17 -6.44
N VAL A 73 31.31 1.94 -7.47
CA VAL A 73 30.04 2.63 -7.68
C VAL A 73 28.90 1.63 -7.62
N HIS A 74 28.01 1.82 -6.65
CA HIS A 74 26.86 0.94 -6.42
C HIS A 74 25.56 1.72 -6.58
N PHE A 75 24.58 1.12 -7.25
CA PHE A 75 23.25 1.70 -7.42
C PHE A 75 22.23 0.93 -6.60
N MET A 76 21.39 1.67 -5.87
CA MET A 76 20.22 1.17 -5.16
C MET A 76 19.00 1.84 -5.78
N ILE A 77 18.17 1.04 -6.44
CA ILE A 77 17.00 1.54 -7.17
C ILE A 77 15.74 0.98 -6.53
N SER A 78 14.85 1.86 -6.09
CA SER A 78 13.50 1.49 -5.70
C SER A 78 12.56 1.55 -6.90
N LEU A 79 11.83 0.47 -7.11
CA LEU A 79 10.78 0.35 -8.10
C LEU A 79 9.54 -0.24 -7.43
N ARG A 80 8.37 0.22 -7.86
CA ARG A 80 7.13 -0.46 -7.52
C ARG A 80 7.10 -1.86 -8.13
N SER A 81 6.39 -2.77 -7.45
CA SER A 81 6.24 -4.16 -7.86
C SER A 81 5.61 -4.30 -9.25
N ASP A 82 4.56 -3.53 -9.54
CA ASP A 82 3.88 -3.56 -10.83
C ASP A 82 4.74 -3.05 -11.99
N VAL A 83 5.48 -1.96 -11.79
CA VAL A 83 6.45 -1.44 -12.76
C VAL A 83 7.57 -2.45 -13.02
N TYR A 84 8.11 -3.05 -11.95
CA TYR A 84 9.12 -4.11 -12.07
C TYR A 84 8.62 -5.30 -12.90
N TYR A 85 7.40 -5.78 -12.66
CA TYR A 85 6.85 -6.90 -13.43
C TYR A 85 6.64 -6.56 -14.90
N LEU A 86 6.18 -5.35 -15.24
CA LEU A 86 6.04 -4.91 -16.62
C LEU A 86 7.40 -4.94 -17.34
N VAL A 87 8.43 -4.38 -16.72
CA VAL A 87 9.80 -4.41 -17.26
C VAL A 87 10.29 -5.85 -17.44
N ARG A 88 10.12 -6.72 -16.43
CA ARG A 88 10.54 -8.13 -16.48
C ARG A 88 9.88 -8.91 -17.63
N THR A 89 8.61 -8.67 -17.89
CA THR A 89 7.86 -9.36 -18.96
C THR A 89 8.15 -8.85 -20.36
N SER A 90 8.63 -7.62 -20.47
CA SER A 90 8.83 -6.94 -21.76
C SER A 90 10.23 -7.10 -22.36
N ASP A 91 11.23 -7.42 -21.53
CA ASP A 91 12.63 -7.45 -21.92
C ASP A 91 13.31 -8.69 -21.35
N GLU A 92 13.74 -9.59 -22.22
CA GLU A 92 14.40 -10.86 -21.87
C GLU A 92 15.71 -10.66 -21.09
N SER A 93 16.39 -9.51 -21.25
CA SER A 93 17.65 -9.20 -20.58
C SER A 93 17.53 -8.97 -19.07
N THR A 94 16.29 -8.81 -18.57
CA THR A 94 15.97 -8.55 -17.16
C THR A 94 16.15 -9.75 -16.24
N ASP A 95 16.47 -10.94 -16.77
CA ASP A 95 16.87 -12.07 -15.94
C ASP A 95 18.14 -11.77 -15.13
N LYS A 96 19.02 -10.95 -15.72
CA LYS A 96 20.32 -10.57 -15.14
C LYS A 96 20.21 -9.67 -13.91
N ILE A 97 19.07 -9.00 -13.71
CA ILE A 97 18.85 -8.14 -12.53
C ILE A 97 18.06 -8.86 -11.43
N SER A 98 17.46 -10.02 -11.73
CA SER A 98 16.57 -10.73 -10.79
C SER A 98 17.28 -11.13 -9.49
N GLY A 99 18.56 -11.54 -9.58
CA GLY A 99 19.38 -11.91 -8.43
C GLY A 99 19.73 -10.75 -7.50
N SER A 100 19.55 -9.50 -7.96
CA SER A 100 19.81 -8.28 -7.18
C SER A 100 18.55 -7.64 -6.63
N VAL A 101 17.37 -8.24 -6.85
CA VAL A 101 16.10 -7.70 -6.38
C VAL A 101 15.86 -8.08 -4.93
N ILE A 102 15.64 -7.08 -4.10
CA ILE A 102 15.21 -7.25 -2.72
C ILE A 102 13.74 -6.83 -2.64
N TRP A 103 12.87 -7.78 -2.31
CA TRP A 103 11.44 -7.52 -2.12
C TRP A 103 11.19 -6.94 -0.73
N TYR A 104 10.72 -5.70 -0.69
CA TYR A 104 10.27 -5.07 0.55
C TYR A 104 8.78 -5.31 0.74
N THR A 105 8.44 -6.12 1.74
CA THR A 105 7.06 -6.41 2.14
C THR A 105 6.91 -6.15 3.63
N TRP A 106 5.71 -5.74 4.04
CA TRP A 106 5.36 -5.57 5.44
C TRP A 106 4.21 -6.51 5.76
N ASP A 107 4.35 -7.27 6.83
CA ASP A 107 3.22 -7.96 7.44
C ASP A 107 2.58 -7.10 8.54
N ARG A 108 1.37 -7.49 8.97
CA ARG A 108 0.63 -6.76 10.00
C ARG A 108 1.31 -6.79 11.37
N HIS A 109 2.08 -7.84 11.66
CA HIS A 109 2.81 -7.98 12.93
C HIS A 109 3.95 -6.95 13.01
N GLN A 110 4.76 -6.85 11.96
CA GLN A 110 5.81 -5.86 11.79
C GLN A 110 5.25 -4.44 11.87
N ILE A 111 4.10 -4.18 11.26
CA ILE A 111 3.46 -2.86 11.31
C ILE A 111 2.99 -2.53 12.74
N LEU A 112 2.42 -3.49 13.46
CA LEU A 112 2.02 -3.31 14.87
C LEU A 112 3.25 -3.06 15.77
N ALA A 113 4.32 -3.83 15.59
CA ALA A 113 5.59 -3.64 16.29
C ALA A 113 6.19 -2.25 16.00
N LEU A 114 6.13 -1.80 14.74
CA LEU A 114 6.57 -0.45 14.36
C LEU A 114 5.76 0.62 15.08
N LEU A 115 4.44 0.47 15.19
CA LEU A 115 3.61 1.42 15.94
C LEU A 115 4.00 1.44 17.43
N ALA A 116 4.15 0.28 18.07
CA ALA A 116 4.56 0.20 19.47
C ALA A 116 5.93 0.84 19.69
N LYS A 117 6.93 0.55 18.85
CA LYS A 117 8.26 1.18 18.94
C LYS A 117 8.17 2.71 18.84
N ARG A 118 7.33 3.24 17.95
CA ARG A 118 7.12 4.70 17.83
C ARG A 118 6.53 5.30 19.10
N VAL A 119 5.57 4.63 19.72
CA VAL A 119 4.97 5.07 20.99
C VAL A 119 6.01 5.07 22.10
N GLU A 120 6.75 3.98 22.27
CA GLU A 120 7.79 3.88 23.30
C GLU A 120 8.91 4.91 23.11
N THR A 121 9.33 5.13 21.86
CA THR A 121 10.32 6.16 21.52
C THR A 121 9.85 7.55 21.89
N PHE A 122 8.57 7.87 21.64
CA PHE A 122 7.98 9.15 22.04
C PHE A 122 8.02 9.34 23.57
N PHE A 123 7.80 8.27 24.34
CA PHE A 123 7.90 8.31 25.80
C PHE A 123 9.33 8.21 26.34
N GLY A 124 10.35 8.16 25.48
CA GLY A 124 11.75 8.01 25.88
C GLY A 124 12.07 6.64 26.49
N ARG A 125 11.23 5.63 26.23
CA ARG A 125 11.43 4.25 26.70
C ARG A 125 12.12 3.46 25.59
N ASP A 126 13.26 2.87 25.93
CA ASP A 126 13.96 2.01 24.97
C ASP A 126 13.38 0.59 24.99
N ILE A 127 13.20 0.05 23.80
CA ILE A 127 12.69 -1.30 23.56
C ILE A 127 13.32 -1.83 22.29
N SER A 128 13.89 -3.04 22.33
CA SER A 128 14.53 -3.60 21.15
C SER A 128 13.50 -4.07 20.12
N GLU A 129 13.81 -3.84 18.84
CA GLU A 129 12.98 -4.30 17.72
C GLU A 129 12.83 -5.82 17.72
N ASN A 130 13.91 -6.54 17.98
CA ASN A 130 13.90 -8.01 18.11
C ASN A 130 12.95 -8.49 19.21
N SER A 131 12.85 -7.76 20.33
CA SER A 131 11.93 -8.10 21.41
C SER A 131 10.48 -7.93 20.96
N LEU A 132 10.14 -6.78 20.35
CA LEU A 132 8.80 -6.54 19.81
C LEU A 132 8.42 -7.58 18.74
N MET A 133 9.33 -7.91 17.83
CA MET A 133 9.09 -8.90 16.79
C MET A 133 8.84 -10.31 17.36
N GLY A 134 9.44 -10.66 18.50
CA GLY A 134 9.23 -11.94 19.17
C GLY A 134 8.02 -11.99 20.11
N MET A 135 7.34 -10.87 20.37
CA MET A 135 6.16 -10.83 21.23
C MET A 135 4.91 -11.28 20.48
N HIS A 136 3.91 -11.79 21.21
CA HIS A 136 2.58 -11.98 20.66
C HIS A 136 1.87 -10.62 20.43
N GLN A 137 1.07 -10.49 19.36
CA GLN A 137 0.42 -9.22 18.99
C GLN A 137 -0.41 -8.60 20.11
N SER A 138 -1.12 -9.41 20.89
CA SER A 138 -1.91 -8.91 22.04
C SER A 138 -1.05 -8.26 23.12
N LYS A 139 0.22 -8.67 23.27
CA LYS A 139 1.18 -8.03 24.17
C LYS A 139 1.73 -6.75 23.57
N ILE A 140 2.01 -6.74 22.27
CA ILE A 140 2.45 -5.53 21.55
C ILE A 140 1.36 -4.44 21.65
N ALA A 141 0.09 -4.82 21.54
CA ALA A 141 -1.04 -3.90 21.63
C ALA A 141 -1.12 -3.15 22.96
N GLN A 142 -0.61 -3.72 24.06
CA GLN A 142 -0.59 -3.06 25.38
C GLN A 142 0.27 -1.79 25.39
N TYR A 143 1.27 -1.69 24.52
CA TYR A 143 2.07 -0.47 24.37
C TYR A 143 1.25 0.69 23.76
N LEU A 144 0.06 0.43 23.22
CA LEU A 144 -0.83 1.45 22.66
C LEU A 144 -1.77 2.06 23.72
N ASP A 145 -1.96 1.39 24.86
CA ASP A 145 -2.84 1.82 25.95
C ASP A 145 -2.62 3.27 26.43
N PRO A 146 -1.39 3.80 26.47
CA PRO A 146 -1.17 5.20 26.88
C PRO A 146 -1.80 6.21 25.93
N ILE A 147 -2.00 5.86 24.65
CA ILE A 147 -2.42 6.81 23.60
C ILE A 147 -3.82 6.54 23.05
N MET A 148 -4.38 5.34 23.22
CA MET A 148 -5.70 4.97 22.72
C MET A 148 -6.41 3.96 23.61
N THR A 149 -7.73 3.86 23.45
CA THR A 149 -8.53 2.80 24.10
C THR A 149 -8.14 1.40 23.56
N GLN A 150 -8.33 0.38 24.38
CA GLN A 150 -8.00 -1.01 24.03
C GLN A 150 -9.05 -1.66 23.12
N HIS A 151 -10.33 -1.38 23.37
CA HIS A 151 -11.45 -2.01 22.72
C HIS A 151 -12.34 -0.97 22.03
N PHE A 152 -12.98 -1.39 20.96
CA PHE A 152 -13.90 -0.55 20.20
C PHE A 152 -15.30 -0.61 20.79
N GLU A 153 -15.70 0.48 21.44
CA GLU A 153 -17.00 0.65 22.09
C GLU A 153 -18.08 1.10 21.09
N GLY A 154 -18.05 0.53 19.88
CA GLY A 154 -19.01 0.81 18.81
C GLY A 154 -20.01 -0.33 18.63
N LYS A 155 -20.71 -0.34 17.49
CA LYS A 155 -21.72 -1.34 17.15
C LYS A 155 -21.27 -2.27 16.04
N GLY A 156 -22.07 -3.30 15.77
CA GLY A 156 -21.89 -4.20 14.63
C GLY A 156 -20.81 -5.24 14.87
N LYS A 157 -20.20 -5.76 13.80
CA LYS A 157 -19.22 -6.86 13.89
C LYS A 157 -17.91 -6.47 14.59
N TRP A 158 -17.68 -5.17 14.79
CA TRP A 158 -16.52 -4.65 15.50
C TRP A 158 -16.80 -4.29 16.96
N GLU A 159 -18.03 -4.52 17.45
CA GLU A 159 -18.38 -4.31 18.85
C GLU A 159 -17.43 -5.09 19.77
N ASN A 160 -16.80 -4.36 20.70
CA ASN A 160 -15.82 -4.88 21.65
C ASN A 160 -14.60 -5.57 21.00
N ALA A 161 -14.32 -5.31 19.72
CA ALA A 161 -13.10 -5.82 19.09
C ALA A 161 -11.87 -5.02 19.57
N PRO A 162 -10.68 -5.67 19.70
CA PRO A 162 -9.45 -4.96 20.01
C PRO A 162 -9.11 -3.92 18.94
N ILE A 163 -8.78 -2.69 19.36
CA ILE A 163 -8.52 -1.57 18.45
C ILE A 163 -7.40 -1.87 17.47
N TYR A 164 -6.34 -2.56 17.90
CA TYR A 164 -5.24 -2.91 17.01
C TYR A 164 -5.72 -3.79 15.83
N ARG A 165 -6.70 -4.68 16.02
CA ARG A 165 -7.26 -5.50 14.93
C ARG A 165 -8.08 -4.66 13.96
N ILE A 166 -8.80 -3.66 14.46
CA ILE A 166 -9.54 -2.69 13.62
C ILE A 166 -8.57 -1.87 12.78
N LEU A 167 -7.52 -1.32 13.40
CA LEU A 167 -6.49 -0.56 12.69
C LEU A 167 -5.86 -1.41 11.58
N MET A 168 -5.50 -2.66 11.89
CA MET A 168 -4.92 -3.56 10.88
C MET A 168 -5.92 -3.93 9.77
N SER A 169 -7.22 -3.93 10.06
CA SER A 169 -8.27 -4.16 9.05
C SER A 169 -8.43 -3.00 8.07
N LEU A 170 -8.01 -1.80 8.47
CA LEU A 170 -8.13 -0.57 7.68
C LEU A 170 -6.89 -0.24 6.86
N ILE A 171 -5.74 -0.89 7.09
CA ILE A 171 -4.50 -0.60 6.37
C ILE A 171 -4.21 -1.63 5.28
N ARG A 172 -3.54 -1.20 4.21
CA ARG A 172 -3.23 -2.07 3.05
C ARG A 172 -1.85 -2.70 3.17
N ASN A 173 -1.51 -3.21 4.35
CA ASN A 173 -0.14 -3.63 4.70
C ASN A 173 0.92 -2.53 4.44
N ARG A 174 0.55 -1.26 4.61
CA ARG A 174 1.43 -0.10 4.45
C ARG A 174 1.57 0.64 5.79
N PRO A 175 2.79 0.75 6.38
CA PRO A 175 2.98 1.46 7.65
C PRO A 175 2.46 2.90 7.65
N ARG A 176 2.51 3.58 6.49
CA ARG A 176 2.01 4.96 6.31
C ARG A 176 0.51 5.07 6.56
N ASP A 177 -0.27 4.08 6.12
CA ASP A 177 -1.73 4.07 6.31
C ASP A 177 -2.06 4.12 7.81
N LEU A 178 -1.33 3.35 8.63
CA LEU A 178 -1.51 3.33 10.08
C LEU A 178 -1.16 4.67 10.74
N VAL A 179 -0.03 5.26 10.33
CA VAL A 179 0.40 6.58 10.82
C VAL A 179 -0.65 7.64 10.50
N MET A 180 -1.25 7.58 9.31
CA MET A 180 -2.31 8.52 8.91
C MET A 180 -3.54 8.38 9.79
N ILE A 181 -4.08 7.15 9.95
CA ILE A 181 -5.26 6.89 10.82
C ILE A 181 -5.01 7.43 12.23
N CYS A 182 -3.87 7.07 12.83
CA CYS A 182 -3.52 7.52 14.18
C CYS A 182 -3.40 9.03 14.27
N THR A 183 -2.83 9.69 13.25
CA THR A 183 -2.68 11.15 13.21
C THR A 183 -4.02 11.86 13.11
N LEU A 184 -4.93 11.39 12.24
CA LEU A 184 -6.28 11.95 12.09
C LEU A 184 -7.07 11.79 13.39
N ALA A 185 -7.06 10.60 13.97
CA ALA A 185 -7.76 10.32 15.23
C ALA A 185 -7.19 11.14 16.40
N ALA A 186 -5.86 11.25 16.51
CA ALA A 186 -5.21 12.07 17.54
C ALA A 186 -5.57 13.57 17.41
N ARG A 187 -5.64 14.09 16.18
CA ARG A 187 -6.07 15.48 15.93
C ARG A 187 -7.52 15.68 16.34
N ASN A 188 -8.41 14.72 16.07
CA ASN A 188 -9.81 14.80 16.49
C ASN A 188 -9.93 14.78 18.03
N ALA A 189 -9.27 13.81 18.67
CA ALA A 189 -9.21 13.71 20.13
C ALA A 189 -8.72 15.03 20.76
N ARG A 190 -7.66 15.63 20.20
CA ARG A 190 -7.13 16.91 20.68
C ARG A 190 -8.09 18.06 20.51
N LYS A 191 -8.82 18.15 19.38
CA LYS A 191 -9.87 19.17 19.17
C LYS A 191 -10.97 19.07 20.22
N LYS A 192 -11.28 17.86 20.69
CA LYS A 192 -12.25 17.59 21.77
C LYS A 192 -11.64 17.68 23.18
N GLY A 193 -10.39 18.12 23.33
CA GLY A 193 -9.72 18.27 24.62
C GLY A 193 -9.28 16.97 25.29
N ARG A 194 -9.19 15.86 24.55
CA ARG A 194 -8.83 14.54 25.08
C ARG A 194 -7.32 14.30 25.04
N SER A 195 -6.85 13.47 25.97
CA SER A 195 -5.46 13.01 26.07
C SER A 195 -5.24 11.62 25.46
N LYS A 196 -6.32 10.88 25.15
CA LYS A 196 -6.30 9.58 24.48
C LYS A 196 -7.29 9.55 23.33
N ILE A 197 -6.98 8.74 22.33
CA ILE A 197 -7.87 8.43 21.20
C ILE A 197 -8.95 7.46 21.68
N LEU A 198 -10.21 7.85 21.54
CA LEU A 198 -11.37 7.01 21.84
C LEU A 198 -12.00 6.46 20.56
N THR A 199 -12.92 5.51 20.70
CA THR A 199 -13.69 4.92 19.60
C THR A 199 -14.33 5.97 18.71
N GLU A 200 -14.99 6.96 19.30
CA GLU A 200 -15.65 8.03 18.55
C GLU A 200 -14.68 8.93 17.76
N ASP A 201 -13.41 9.05 18.19
CA ASP A 201 -12.40 9.80 17.45
C ASP A 201 -12.00 9.05 16.18
N LEU A 202 -11.92 7.71 16.25
CA LEU A 202 -11.71 6.85 15.09
C LEU A 202 -12.92 6.83 14.14
N GLN A 203 -14.12 6.65 14.68
CA GLN A 203 -15.34 6.63 13.88
C GLN A 203 -15.52 7.93 13.09
N SER A 204 -15.20 9.07 13.70
CA SER A 204 -15.31 10.38 13.06
C SER A 204 -14.34 10.63 11.90
N ILE A 205 -13.31 9.80 11.72
CA ILE A 205 -12.31 9.98 10.66
C ILE A 205 -12.37 8.93 9.56
N PHE A 206 -13.23 7.90 9.67
CA PHE A 206 -13.22 6.80 8.70
C PHE A 206 -13.65 7.23 7.29
N GLU A 207 -14.58 8.18 7.19
CA GLU A 207 -14.99 8.76 5.90
C GLU A 207 -13.85 9.56 5.27
N ASP A 208 -13.30 10.55 5.99
CA ASP A 208 -12.16 11.35 5.53
C ASP A 208 -10.97 10.47 5.15
N TYR A 209 -10.64 9.48 5.99
CA TYR A 209 -9.59 8.50 5.72
C TYR A 209 -9.85 7.74 4.42
N SER A 210 -11.07 7.25 4.22
CA SER A 210 -11.42 6.50 3.01
C SER A 210 -11.36 7.37 1.76
N LEU A 211 -11.82 8.62 1.83
CA LEU A 211 -11.75 9.59 0.75
C LEU A 211 -10.30 9.92 0.38
N GLU A 212 -9.43 10.12 1.37
CA GLU A 212 -7.99 10.29 1.11
C GLU A 212 -7.38 9.06 0.43
N ARG A 213 -7.74 7.84 0.84
CA ARG A 213 -7.22 6.61 0.22
C ARG A 213 -7.69 6.44 -1.23
N ILE A 214 -8.91 6.84 -1.55
CA ILE A 214 -9.40 6.93 -2.94
C ILE A 214 -8.59 7.97 -3.72
N GLN A 215 -8.36 9.15 -3.15
CA GLN A 215 -7.59 10.21 -3.79
C GLN A 215 -6.13 9.80 -4.05
N ASP A 216 -5.52 9.02 -3.15
CA ASP A 216 -4.19 8.45 -3.34
C ASP A 216 -4.15 7.52 -4.56
N ILE A 217 -5.15 6.62 -4.71
CA ILE A 217 -5.27 5.77 -5.90
C ILE A 217 -5.41 6.61 -7.16
N GLU A 218 -6.28 7.62 -7.14
CA GLU A 218 -6.45 8.52 -8.30
C GLU A 218 -5.13 9.19 -8.68
N ASN A 219 -4.39 9.72 -7.71
CA ASN A 219 -3.11 10.38 -7.98
C ASN A 219 -2.06 9.41 -8.53
N GLU A 220 -2.02 8.20 -8.00
CA GLU A 220 -1.07 7.14 -8.36
C GLU A 220 -1.35 6.56 -9.76
N PHE A 221 -2.62 6.40 -10.13
CA PHE A 221 -3.02 5.62 -11.31
C PHE A 221 -3.77 6.39 -12.39
N LYS A 222 -4.09 7.68 -12.22
CA LYS A 222 -4.76 8.49 -13.26
C LYS A 222 -4.00 8.55 -14.58
N SER A 223 -2.67 8.43 -14.56
CA SER A 223 -1.86 8.39 -15.78
C SER A 223 -2.05 7.07 -16.53
N GLU A 224 -2.27 5.94 -15.83
CA GLU A 224 -2.51 4.63 -16.44
C GLU A 224 -3.99 4.45 -16.85
N LEU A 225 -4.93 4.88 -16.00
CA LEU A 225 -6.37 4.84 -16.24
C LEU A 225 -7.03 6.17 -15.79
N PRO A 226 -7.26 7.12 -16.71
CA PRO A 226 -7.79 8.46 -16.36
C PRO A 226 -9.12 8.43 -15.59
N GLU A 227 -9.99 7.50 -15.94
CA GLU A 227 -11.32 7.33 -15.35
C GLU A 227 -11.32 6.38 -14.14
N ILE A 228 -10.18 6.18 -13.47
CA ILE A 228 -10.05 5.25 -12.34
C ILE A 228 -11.07 5.52 -11.24
N ARG A 229 -11.33 6.78 -10.88
CA ARG A 229 -12.36 7.13 -9.88
C ARG A 229 -13.70 6.50 -10.22
N ARG A 230 -14.16 6.65 -11.46
CA ARG A 230 -15.44 6.10 -11.91
C ARG A 230 -15.46 4.57 -11.81
N LEU A 231 -14.34 3.91 -12.09
CA LEU A 231 -14.22 2.47 -11.92
C LEU A 231 -14.33 2.05 -10.44
N LEU A 232 -13.66 2.74 -9.52
CA LEU A 232 -13.74 2.44 -8.07
C LEU A 232 -15.18 2.54 -7.56
N PHE A 233 -15.87 3.63 -7.93
CA PHE A 233 -17.26 3.87 -7.52
C PHE A 233 -18.28 2.93 -8.19
N ALA A 234 -17.94 2.28 -9.31
CA ALA A 234 -18.78 1.26 -9.92
C ALA A 234 -18.99 0.03 -9.02
N LEU A 235 -18.06 -0.20 -8.07
CA LEU A 235 -18.13 -1.30 -7.11
C LEU A 235 -18.84 -0.93 -5.80
N LYS A 236 -19.50 0.23 -5.74
CA LYS A 236 -20.44 0.56 -4.67
C LYS A 236 -21.51 -0.55 -4.53
N PRO A 237 -21.85 -0.99 -3.31
CA PRO A 237 -22.96 -1.92 -3.09
C PRO A 237 -24.28 -1.35 -3.64
N SER A 238 -25.13 -2.23 -4.18
CA SER A 238 -26.41 -1.79 -4.75
C SER A 238 -27.48 -1.75 -3.65
N ALA A 239 -28.00 -0.57 -3.31
CA ALA A 239 -29.02 -0.39 -2.26
C ALA A 239 -30.36 -1.11 -2.54
N LYS A 240 -30.59 -1.58 -3.78
CA LYS A 240 -31.79 -2.29 -4.21
C LYS A 240 -31.36 -3.55 -4.98
N LYS A 241 -31.65 -4.74 -4.42
CA LYS A 241 -31.45 -6.13 -4.93
C LYS A 241 -30.25 -6.87 -4.31
N SER A 242 -30.46 -7.70 -3.29
CA SER A 242 -30.91 -9.12 -3.36
C SER A 242 -29.81 -10.20 -3.36
N SER A 243 -28.60 -9.94 -2.86
CA SER A 243 -27.74 -11.03 -2.38
C SER A 243 -27.03 -10.63 -1.09
N LYS A 244 -27.10 -11.49 -0.07
CA LYS A 244 -26.36 -11.32 1.20
C LYS A 244 -24.86 -11.10 0.99
N PHE A 245 -24.32 -11.41 -0.20
CA PHE A 245 -22.90 -11.34 -0.53
C PHE A 245 -22.49 -9.94 -1.01
N SER A 246 -23.20 -9.41 -2.02
CA SER A 246 -22.95 -8.07 -2.60
C SER A 246 -23.13 -6.93 -1.59
N ASP A 247 -24.08 -7.10 -0.67
CA ASP A 247 -24.35 -6.11 0.38
C ASP A 247 -23.16 -5.99 1.35
N LEU A 248 -22.27 -7.00 1.43
CA LEU A 248 -21.11 -7.04 2.32
C LEU A 248 -19.82 -6.46 1.70
N TYR A 249 -19.91 -5.78 0.55
CA TYR A 249 -18.75 -5.44 -0.28
C TYR A 249 -17.99 -6.68 -0.78
N VAL A 250 -18.68 -7.82 -0.88
CA VAL A 250 -18.11 -9.08 -1.34
C VAL A 250 -18.80 -9.51 -2.64
N TYR A 251 -18.02 -9.96 -3.61
CA TYR A 251 -18.48 -10.21 -4.96
C TYR A 251 -17.86 -11.50 -5.50
N THR A 252 -18.62 -12.27 -6.27
CA THR A 252 -18.04 -13.29 -7.15
C THR A 252 -17.38 -12.61 -8.34
N THR A 253 -16.54 -13.32 -9.09
CA THR A 253 -15.95 -12.81 -10.35
C THR A 253 -17.03 -12.27 -11.28
N ASP A 254 -18.09 -13.04 -11.53
CA ASP A 254 -19.22 -12.62 -12.38
C ASP A 254 -19.89 -11.34 -11.89
N GLN A 255 -20.03 -11.16 -10.56
CA GLN A 255 -20.63 -9.96 -9.99
C GLN A 255 -19.75 -8.72 -10.16
N VAL A 256 -18.43 -8.86 -10.00
CA VAL A 256 -17.47 -7.78 -10.28
C VAL A 256 -17.55 -7.41 -11.76
N GLU A 257 -17.48 -8.39 -12.64
CA GLU A 257 -17.51 -8.16 -14.09
C GLU A 257 -18.83 -7.56 -14.56
N ALA A 258 -19.97 -7.99 -14.04
CA ALA A 258 -21.28 -7.40 -14.37
C ALA A 258 -21.38 -5.92 -13.94
N LYS A 259 -20.81 -5.56 -12.78
CA LYS A 259 -20.72 -4.16 -12.33
C LYS A 259 -19.83 -3.33 -13.26
N ILE A 260 -18.67 -3.87 -13.65
CA ILE A 260 -17.75 -3.22 -14.58
C ILE A 260 -18.38 -3.06 -15.98
N GLN A 261 -19.10 -4.08 -16.48
CA GLN A 261 -19.81 -4.02 -17.75
C GLN A 261 -20.89 -2.93 -17.72
N SER A 262 -21.66 -2.85 -16.64
CA SER A 262 -22.69 -1.81 -16.45
C SER A 262 -22.07 -0.41 -16.45
N ALA A 263 -20.93 -0.22 -15.78
CA ALA A 263 -20.21 1.04 -15.81
C ALA A 263 -19.62 1.36 -17.19
N SER A 264 -19.11 0.35 -17.89
CA SER A 264 -18.57 0.46 -19.25
C SER A 264 -19.66 0.81 -20.28
N ALA A 265 -20.89 0.36 -20.07
CA ALA A 265 -22.03 0.67 -20.94
C ALA A 265 -22.41 2.16 -20.91
N ASN A 266 -22.26 2.82 -19.75
CA ASN A 266 -22.49 4.26 -19.63
C ASN A 266 -21.37 5.07 -20.29
N ALA A 267 -20.12 4.65 -20.08
CA ALA A 267 -18.95 5.22 -20.74
C ALA A 267 -17.82 4.18 -20.75
N PRO A 268 -17.20 3.90 -21.91
CA PRO A 268 -16.09 2.97 -21.99
C PRO A 268 -14.86 3.46 -21.21
N PHE A 269 -14.06 2.53 -20.71
CA PHE A 269 -12.78 2.81 -20.08
C PHE A 269 -11.64 2.58 -21.07
N TYR A 270 -10.57 3.38 -20.96
CA TYR A 270 -9.39 3.28 -21.80
C TYR A 270 -8.14 3.39 -20.93
N PHE A 271 -7.21 2.46 -21.09
CA PHE A 271 -5.88 2.58 -20.50
C PHE A 271 -5.03 3.51 -21.38
N SER A 272 -4.19 4.35 -20.78
CA SER A 272 -3.35 5.28 -21.56
C SER A 272 -2.27 4.57 -22.40
N ASN A 273 -1.91 3.34 -22.03
CA ASN A 273 -0.90 2.56 -22.76
C ASN A 273 -1.40 2.02 -24.10
N ASN A 274 -2.71 1.95 -24.31
CA ASN A 274 -3.29 1.45 -25.54
C ASN A 274 -4.61 2.17 -25.83
N ASN A 275 -4.77 2.69 -27.05
CA ASN A 275 -6.01 3.38 -27.44
C ASN A 275 -7.17 2.39 -27.69
N LYS A 276 -7.20 1.24 -27.01
CA LYS A 276 -8.27 0.26 -27.10
C LYS A 276 -9.13 0.35 -25.84
N GLN A 277 -10.41 0.04 -26.03
CA GLN A 277 -11.33 -0.08 -24.92
C GLN A 277 -10.87 -1.21 -23.99
N ALA A 278 -10.79 -0.91 -22.69
CA ALA A 278 -10.48 -1.88 -21.67
C ALA A 278 -11.60 -2.90 -21.53
N THR A 279 -11.23 -4.18 -21.48
CA THR A 279 -12.16 -5.27 -21.21
C THR A 279 -12.49 -5.33 -19.71
N SER A 280 -13.63 -5.92 -19.35
CA SER A 280 -14.01 -6.07 -17.93
C SER A 280 -12.99 -6.87 -17.13
N GLU A 281 -12.37 -7.86 -17.76
CA GLU A 281 -11.31 -8.67 -17.18
C GLU A 281 -10.05 -7.84 -16.87
N GLU A 282 -9.63 -6.98 -17.80
CA GLU A 282 -8.47 -6.10 -17.59
C GLU A 282 -8.73 -5.10 -16.47
N LEU A 283 -9.94 -4.55 -16.39
CA LEU A 283 -10.34 -3.64 -15.31
C LEU A 283 -10.46 -4.37 -13.98
N HIS A 284 -10.95 -5.62 -13.95
CA HIS A 284 -10.98 -6.45 -12.76
C HIS A 284 -9.57 -6.77 -12.26
N TYR A 285 -8.69 -7.24 -13.17
CA TYR A 285 -7.27 -7.43 -12.88
C TYR A 285 -6.65 -6.15 -12.32
N PHE A 286 -6.97 -4.99 -12.92
CA PHE A 286 -6.46 -3.70 -12.46
C PHE A 286 -6.91 -3.36 -11.04
N LEU A 287 -8.19 -3.56 -10.71
CA LEU A 287 -8.71 -3.32 -9.35
C LEU A 287 -8.03 -4.22 -8.29
N TYR A 288 -7.67 -5.45 -8.67
CA TYR A 288 -6.89 -6.32 -7.81
C TYR A 288 -5.42 -5.87 -7.70
N LYS A 289 -4.78 -5.55 -8.84
CA LYS A 289 -3.40 -5.04 -8.95
C LYS A 289 -3.15 -3.84 -8.04
N ILE A 290 -4.09 -2.91 -7.96
CA ILE A 290 -3.96 -1.68 -7.16
C ILE A 290 -4.36 -1.87 -5.69
N ASN A 291 -4.64 -3.10 -5.25
CA ASN A 291 -5.15 -3.44 -3.92
C ASN A 291 -6.43 -2.67 -3.55
N PHE A 292 -7.30 -2.41 -4.53
CA PHE A 292 -8.68 -1.98 -4.26
C PHE A 292 -9.55 -3.18 -3.90
N LEU A 293 -9.39 -4.26 -4.67
CA LEU A 293 -9.95 -5.57 -4.36
C LEU A 293 -8.93 -6.43 -3.62
N THR A 294 -9.43 -7.28 -2.73
CA THR A 294 -8.67 -8.35 -2.07
C THR A 294 -9.34 -9.68 -2.41
N ALA A 295 -8.54 -10.66 -2.84
CA ALA A 295 -9.06 -11.99 -3.10
C ALA A 295 -9.40 -12.65 -1.76
N ARG A 296 -10.57 -13.26 -1.64
CA ARG A 296 -10.99 -13.95 -0.42
C ARG A 296 -11.61 -15.31 -0.68
N ARG A 297 -11.36 -16.25 0.23
CA ARG A 297 -11.95 -17.59 0.21
C ARG A 297 -11.96 -18.18 1.61
N LYS A 298 -12.96 -18.97 1.95
CA LYS A 298 -12.90 -19.81 3.15
C LYS A 298 -12.10 -21.08 2.86
N ASN A 299 -11.19 -21.46 3.74
CA ASN A 299 -10.46 -22.72 3.62
C ASN A 299 -11.34 -23.92 4.04
N LYS A 300 -10.76 -25.12 4.09
CA LYS A 300 -11.49 -26.34 4.49
C LYS A 300 -12.00 -26.30 5.94
N ASP A 301 -11.39 -25.49 6.78
CA ASP A 301 -11.70 -25.33 8.20
C ASP A 301 -12.64 -24.13 8.46
N ASP A 302 -13.30 -23.62 7.42
CA ASP A 302 -14.17 -22.43 7.42
C ASP A 302 -13.48 -21.11 7.82
N VAL A 303 -12.14 -21.09 7.87
CA VAL A 303 -11.34 -19.89 8.16
C VAL A 303 -11.24 -19.01 6.92
N LEU A 304 -11.49 -17.71 7.10
CA LEU A 304 -11.43 -16.73 6.03
C LEU A 304 -9.99 -16.38 5.67
N VAL A 305 -9.57 -16.77 4.47
CA VAL A 305 -8.25 -16.43 3.91
C VAL A 305 -8.41 -15.27 2.94
N ARG A 306 -7.52 -14.29 3.06
CA ARG A 306 -7.40 -13.14 2.16
C ARG A 306 -6.04 -13.17 1.48
N LYS A 307 -5.99 -12.75 0.22
CA LYS A 307 -4.75 -12.63 -0.55
C LYS A 307 -4.70 -11.30 -1.29
N THR A 308 -3.59 -10.58 -1.15
CA THR A 308 -3.28 -9.38 -1.94
C THR A 308 -2.61 -9.75 -3.25
N PHE A 309 -2.53 -8.78 -4.16
CA PHE A 309 -1.89 -8.99 -5.45
C PHE A 309 -0.42 -9.40 -5.32
N GLU A 310 0.30 -8.82 -4.36
CA GLU A 310 1.70 -9.15 -4.08
C GLU A 310 1.87 -10.59 -3.58
N GLU A 311 0.92 -11.10 -2.80
CA GLU A 311 0.94 -12.47 -2.30
C GLU A 311 0.59 -13.49 -3.41
N ASN A 312 -0.35 -13.15 -4.30
CA ASN A 312 -0.64 -13.98 -5.47
C ASN A 312 -1.30 -13.17 -6.61
N LYS A 313 -0.49 -12.79 -7.60
CA LYS A 313 -0.94 -12.03 -8.78
C LYS A 313 -1.77 -12.81 -9.79
N TYR A 314 -1.86 -14.15 -9.68
CA TYR A 314 -2.50 -15.01 -10.67
C TYR A 314 -3.98 -15.32 -10.37
N LEU A 315 -4.53 -14.79 -9.27
CA LEU A 315 -5.89 -15.12 -8.83
C LEU A 315 -7.00 -14.55 -9.72
N THR A 316 -6.71 -13.52 -10.51
CA THR A 316 -7.59 -12.96 -11.57
C THR A 316 -7.34 -13.61 -12.93
N GLY A 317 -6.56 -14.70 -13.00
CA GLY A 317 -6.07 -15.27 -14.24
C GLY A 317 -7.15 -15.87 -15.15
N ARG A 318 -7.08 -15.56 -16.45
CA ARG A 318 -7.98 -16.05 -17.52
C ARG A 318 -8.03 -17.57 -17.69
N PHE A 319 -7.01 -18.29 -17.22
CA PHE A 319 -6.79 -19.69 -17.57
C PHE A 319 -7.29 -20.67 -16.51
N VAL A 320 -7.46 -20.22 -15.25
CA VAL A 320 -7.84 -21.08 -14.13
C VAL A 320 -8.65 -20.28 -13.12
N ASP A 321 -9.88 -20.73 -12.85
CA ASP A 321 -10.64 -20.26 -11.70
C ASP A 321 -10.14 -20.96 -10.43
N PHE A 322 -9.55 -20.18 -9.53
CA PHE A 322 -9.04 -20.66 -8.24
C PHE A 322 -10.13 -20.69 -7.14
N GLY A 323 -11.38 -20.35 -7.48
CA GLY A 323 -12.52 -20.32 -6.57
C GLY A 323 -12.46 -19.21 -5.53
N PHE A 324 -11.82 -18.09 -5.85
CA PHE A 324 -11.77 -16.91 -4.99
C PHE A 324 -12.93 -15.97 -5.29
N GLY A 325 -13.53 -15.42 -4.24
CA GLY A 325 -14.33 -14.21 -4.33
C GLY A 325 -13.47 -12.96 -4.14
N TRP A 326 -14.10 -11.81 -4.23
CA TRP A 326 -13.46 -10.50 -4.19
C TRP A 326 -14.13 -9.64 -3.15
N GLU A 327 -13.36 -8.95 -2.32
CA GLU A 327 -13.91 -7.91 -1.45
C GLU A 327 -13.26 -6.57 -1.71
N VAL A 328 -14.05 -5.50 -1.60
CA VAL A 328 -13.48 -4.15 -1.54
C VAL A 328 -12.81 -4.00 -0.17
N HIS A 329 -11.54 -3.61 -0.19
CA HIS A 329 -10.76 -3.46 1.03
C HIS A 329 -11.45 -2.46 1.99
N PRO A 330 -11.49 -2.73 3.32
CA PRO A 330 -12.20 -1.88 4.28
C PRO A 330 -11.81 -0.40 4.25
N ALA A 331 -10.54 -0.11 3.93
CA ALA A 331 -9.99 1.24 3.77
C ALA A 331 -10.76 2.17 2.81
N TYR A 332 -11.60 1.63 1.92
CA TYR A 332 -12.32 2.43 0.92
C TYR A 332 -13.84 2.49 1.16
N ARG A 333 -14.37 1.70 2.10
CA ARG A 333 -15.82 1.42 2.16
C ARG A 333 -16.66 2.64 2.52
N TRP A 334 -16.18 3.49 3.43
CA TRP A 334 -16.89 4.71 3.81
C TRP A 334 -16.94 5.75 2.69
N ALA A 335 -15.96 5.77 1.78
CA ALA A 335 -16.02 6.64 0.60
C ALA A 335 -17.06 6.17 -0.42
N LEU A 336 -17.40 4.87 -0.45
CA LEU A 336 -18.37 4.30 -1.39
C LEU A 336 -19.82 4.45 -0.91
N GLU A 337 -20.07 4.47 0.41
CA GLU A 337 -21.39 4.66 1.02
C GLU A 337 -21.37 5.73 2.12
N PRO A 338 -21.29 7.03 1.76
CA PRO A 338 -21.29 8.11 2.75
C PRO A 338 -22.63 8.22 3.52
N ASP A 339 -23.74 7.83 2.89
CA ASP A 339 -25.09 8.02 3.44
C ASP A 339 -25.54 6.96 4.47
N ASP A 340 -24.79 5.85 4.62
CA ASP A 340 -25.16 4.73 5.52
C ASP A 340 -23.93 4.09 6.19
N SER A 341 -23.18 4.92 6.91
CA SER A 341 -21.98 4.50 7.65
C SER A 341 -22.25 3.44 8.72
N GLU A 342 -23.45 3.43 9.31
CA GLU A 342 -23.86 2.43 10.31
C GLU A 342 -23.97 1.03 9.70
N SER A 343 -24.50 0.90 8.48
CA SER A 343 -24.57 -0.39 7.81
C SER A 343 -23.20 -1.00 7.55
N ILE A 344 -22.16 -0.18 7.35
CA ILE A 344 -20.80 -0.66 7.11
C ILE A 344 -20.32 -1.48 8.31
N TYR A 345 -20.57 -1.04 9.55
CA TYR A 345 -20.18 -1.78 10.76
C TYR A 345 -20.85 -3.17 10.87
N ALA A 346 -22.07 -3.33 10.36
CA ALA A 346 -22.73 -4.63 10.32
C ALA A 346 -22.09 -5.60 9.30
N ARG A 347 -21.30 -5.07 8.36
CA ARG A 347 -20.79 -5.78 7.17
C ARG A 347 -19.27 -6.03 7.21
N LEU A 348 -18.55 -5.48 8.20
CA LEU A 348 -17.10 -5.63 8.36
C LEU A 348 -16.72 -6.94 9.06
N ASP A 349 -16.28 -7.94 8.31
CA ASP A 349 -15.61 -9.10 8.89
C ASP A 349 -14.27 -8.62 9.51
N LEU A 350 -14.01 -8.98 10.76
CA LEU A 350 -12.71 -8.72 11.39
C LEU A 350 -11.62 -9.48 10.61
N LEU A 351 -10.39 -8.94 10.58
CA LEU A 351 -9.25 -9.72 10.14
C LEU A 351 -8.91 -10.75 11.22
N ASP A 352 -8.91 -12.02 10.85
CA ASP A 352 -8.27 -13.09 11.62
C ASP A 352 -6.78 -13.07 11.30
N PHE A 353 -5.99 -12.47 12.19
CA PHE A 353 -4.54 -12.57 12.19
C PHE A 353 -4.08 -12.49 13.65
N GLU A 354 -3.19 -13.41 14.05
CA GLU A 354 -2.51 -13.44 15.34
C GLU A 354 -1.01 -13.55 15.13
#